data_AF-A0A4Y1WTR9-F1
#
_entry.id   AF-A0A4Y1WTR9-F1
#
_cell.length_a   1.000
_cell.length_b   1.000
_cell.length_c   1.000
_cell.angle_alpha   90.00
_cell.angle_beta   90.00
_cell.angle_gamma   90.00
#
_symmetry.space_group_name_H-M   'P 1'
#
loop_
_entity.id
_entity.type
_entity.pdbx_description
1 polymer ?
#
loop_
_entity_poly.entity_id
_entity_poly.type
_entity_poly.pdbx_seq_one_letter_code
_entity_poly.pdbx_strand_id
1 'polypeptide(L)'
;MKLFHYLPVGAYAAAAALLLASCGVSKRSLKQSNRALTAALQASAQKEQAEALKLYSDTSIPQGEARKSVSRDNPGQTALEQTIIRWAIDSDPQGARVFYRVLSSIPAVVKNTNETYLMTTPYEETRAFNILGLTYENSRDVQIEIKVVKTGYEAQVKRFNVRQAIDQQEISSFFMLVPKE
;
A
#
# COMPACT_ATOMS: atom_id res chain seq x y z
N MET A 1 -46.55 -18.49 -14.14
CA MET A 1 -46.19 -19.77 -13.49
C MET A 1 -45.33 -20.59 -14.44
N LYS A 2 -44.02 -20.69 -14.19
CA LYS A 2 -43.17 -21.84 -14.57
C LYS A 2 -42.06 -21.93 -13.52
N LEU A 3 -42.22 -22.91 -12.62
CA LEU A 3 -41.21 -23.44 -11.73
C LEU A 3 -40.11 -24.13 -12.55
N PHE A 4 -38.99 -24.46 -11.85
CA PHE A 4 -37.91 -25.41 -12.18
C PHE A 4 -36.60 -24.74 -12.63
N HIS A 5 -35.42 -24.99 -12.05
CA HIS A 5 -34.96 -25.82 -10.92
C HIS A 5 -33.68 -25.18 -10.36
N TYR A 6 -33.62 -25.00 -9.04
CA TYR A 6 -32.36 -24.84 -8.32
C TYR A 6 -31.57 -26.15 -8.43
N LEU A 7 -30.46 -26.13 -9.18
CA LEU A 7 -29.45 -27.19 -9.09
C LEU A 7 -28.52 -26.85 -7.91
N PRO A 8 -28.48 -27.66 -6.86
CA PRO A 8 -27.64 -27.38 -5.70
C PRO A 8 -26.17 -27.57 -6.06
N VAL A 9 -25.35 -26.64 -5.57
CA VAL A 9 -23.88 -26.60 -5.60
C VAL A 9 -23.24 -27.91 -5.06
N GLY A 10 -24.02 -28.81 -4.46
CA GLY A 10 -23.59 -30.14 -4.04
C GLY A 10 -23.22 -31.12 -5.16
N ALA A 11 -23.68 -30.92 -6.40
CA ALA A 11 -23.34 -31.82 -7.51
C ALA A 11 -21.87 -31.71 -7.96
N TYR A 12 -21.26 -30.52 -7.86
CA TYR A 12 -19.85 -30.31 -8.23
C TYR A 12 -18.87 -30.82 -7.17
N ALA A 13 -19.26 -30.80 -5.88
CA ALA A 13 -18.44 -31.36 -4.80
C ALA A 13 -18.39 -32.90 -4.87
N ALA A 14 -19.50 -33.54 -5.23
CA ALA A 14 -19.55 -35.00 -5.40
C ALA A 14 -18.73 -35.48 -6.61
N ALA A 15 -18.74 -34.73 -7.73
CA ALA A 15 -17.95 -35.07 -8.92
C ALA A 15 -16.43 -34.94 -8.68
N ALA A 16 -15.98 -33.94 -7.91
CA ALA A 16 -14.57 -33.81 -7.53
C ALA A 16 -14.10 -34.93 -6.59
N ALA A 17 -14.96 -35.37 -5.67
CA ALA A 17 -14.67 -36.50 -4.78
C ALA A 17 -14.60 -37.85 -5.53
N LEU A 18 -15.41 -38.03 -6.58
CA LEU A 18 -15.39 -39.24 -7.42
C LEU A 18 -14.22 -39.26 -8.42
N LEU A 19 -13.73 -38.11 -8.90
CA LEU A 19 -12.53 -38.07 -9.73
C LEU A 19 -11.25 -38.35 -8.93
N LEU A 20 -11.19 -37.93 -7.66
CA LEU A 20 -10.08 -38.27 -6.75
C LEU A 20 -10.07 -39.75 -6.30
N ALA A 21 -11.16 -40.49 -6.49
CA ALA A 21 -11.21 -41.92 -6.20
C ALA A 21 -10.57 -42.78 -7.31
N SER A 22 -10.29 -42.20 -8.49
CA SER A 22 -9.62 -42.88 -9.61
C SER A 22 -8.09 -42.74 -9.62
N CYS A 23 -7.56 -41.81 -8.83
CA CYS A 23 -6.14 -41.76 -8.52
C CYS A 23 -5.94 -42.48 -7.18
N GLY A 24 -5.19 -43.59 -7.17
CA GLY A 24 -4.91 -44.40 -5.98
C GLY A 24 -4.11 -43.64 -4.92
N VAL A 25 -4.70 -42.63 -4.29
CA VAL A 25 -4.09 -41.86 -3.20
C VAL A 25 -4.27 -42.66 -1.92
N SER A 26 -3.17 -43.26 -1.46
CA SER A 26 -3.10 -43.99 -0.19
C SER A 26 -3.59 -43.13 0.98
N LYS A 27 -4.29 -43.74 1.96
CA LYS A 27 -4.68 -43.09 3.23
C LYS A 27 -3.49 -42.42 3.94
N ARG A 28 -2.27 -42.91 3.72
CA ARG A 28 -1.03 -42.29 4.23
C ARG A 28 -0.74 -40.95 3.56
N SER A 29 -0.93 -40.86 2.24
CA SER A 29 -0.76 -39.62 1.47
C SER A 29 -1.77 -38.55 1.89
N LEU A 30 -3.05 -38.92 2.08
CA LEU A 30 -4.06 -37.99 2.61
C LEU A 30 -3.72 -37.46 4.02
N LYS A 31 -3.28 -38.33 4.93
CA LYS A 31 -2.85 -37.90 6.27
C LYS A 31 -1.62 -36.97 6.22
N GLN A 32 -0.68 -37.23 5.31
CA GLN A 32 0.50 -36.38 5.12
C GLN A 32 0.12 -35.02 4.52
N SER A 33 -0.78 -34.99 3.54
CA SER A 33 -1.32 -33.77 2.95
C SER A 33 -2.06 -32.92 3.99
N ASN A 34 -2.90 -33.53 4.81
CA ASN A 34 -3.62 -32.80 5.86
C ASN A 34 -2.67 -32.21 6.91
N ARG A 35 -1.62 -32.96 7.30
CA ARG A 35 -0.58 -32.44 8.20
C ARG A 35 0.19 -31.27 7.59
N ALA A 36 0.53 -31.34 6.30
CA ALA A 36 1.18 -30.25 5.59
C ALA A 36 0.29 -29.00 5.52
N LEU A 37 -1.01 -29.18 5.26
CA LEU A 37 -1.99 -28.08 5.27
C LEU A 37 -2.12 -27.45 6.66
N THR A 38 -2.23 -28.25 7.72
CA THR A 38 -2.31 -27.74 9.10
C THR A 38 -1.02 -27.00 9.49
N ALA A 39 0.15 -27.51 9.11
CA ALA A 39 1.42 -26.85 9.36
C ALA A 39 1.54 -25.53 8.58
N ALA A 40 1.08 -25.47 7.33
CA ALA A 40 1.05 -24.26 6.53
C ALA A 40 0.13 -23.19 7.14
N LEU A 41 -1.06 -23.58 7.61
CA LEU A 41 -2.00 -22.68 8.32
C LEU A 41 -1.43 -22.17 9.65
N GLN A 42 -0.74 -23.04 10.40
CA GLN A 42 -0.06 -22.62 11.63
C GLN A 42 1.09 -21.66 11.34
N ALA A 43 1.88 -21.92 10.29
CA ALA A 43 2.97 -21.05 9.87
C ALA A 43 2.47 -19.69 9.37
N SER A 44 1.36 -19.64 8.61
CA SER A 44 0.75 -18.37 8.20
C SER A 44 0.21 -17.59 9.41
N ALA A 45 -0.47 -18.27 10.34
CA ALA A 45 -0.95 -17.65 11.57
C ALA A 45 0.20 -17.12 12.45
N GLN A 46 1.30 -17.86 12.58
CA GLN A 46 2.49 -17.40 13.30
C GLN A 46 3.15 -16.20 12.62
N LYS A 47 3.19 -16.17 11.28
CA LYS A 47 3.71 -15.03 10.51
C LYS A 47 2.85 -13.79 10.72
N GLU A 48 1.53 -13.92 10.62
CA GLU A 48 0.58 -12.82 10.91
C GLU A 48 0.70 -12.33 12.36
N GLN A 49 0.88 -13.23 13.32
CA GLN A 49 1.07 -12.88 14.73
C GLN A 49 2.40 -12.14 14.96
N ALA A 50 3.49 -12.59 14.34
CA ALA A 50 4.79 -11.93 14.45
C ALA A 50 4.80 -10.54 13.80
N GLU A 51 4.13 -10.39 12.67
CA GLU A 51 3.98 -9.11 11.96
C GLU A 51 3.09 -8.14 12.76
N ALA A 52 2.00 -8.64 13.33
CA ALA A 52 1.18 -7.89 14.27
C ALA A 52 2.01 -7.44 15.49
N LEU A 53 2.81 -8.32 16.10
CA LEU A 53 3.62 -7.99 17.28
C LEU A 53 4.64 -6.88 16.99
N LYS A 54 5.30 -6.91 15.81
CA LYS A 54 6.17 -5.82 15.37
C LYS A 54 5.41 -4.49 15.24
N LEU A 55 4.20 -4.53 14.73
CA LEU A 55 3.37 -3.34 14.59
C LEU A 55 2.88 -2.80 15.95
N TYR A 56 2.49 -3.68 16.88
CA TYR A 56 2.06 -3.30 18.23
C TYR A 56 3.19 -2.75 19.10
N SER A 57 4.45 -3.08 18.79
CA SER A 57 5.62 -2.49 19.45
C SER A 57 5.98 -1.09 18.94
N ASP A 58 5.38 -0.64 17.83
CA ASP A 58 5.64 0.66 17.23
C ASP A 58 4.77 1.75 17.88
N THR A 59 5.33 2.47 18.85
CA THR A 59 4.63 3.51 19.62
C THR A 59 4.21 4.73 18.79
N SER A 60 4.67 4.84 17.54
CA SER A 60 4.29 5.93 16.63
C SER A 60 2.95 5.67 15.92
N ILE A 61 2.40 4.46 16.01
CA ILE A 61 1.11 4.10 15.44
C ILE A 61 0.05 4.15 16.53
N PRO A 62 -1.05 4.93 16.37
CA PRO A 62 -2.13 4.92 17.35
C PRO A 62 -2.76 3.52 17.47
N GLN A 63 -3.15 3.15 18.69
CA GLN A 63 -3.64 1.81 18.98
C GLN A 63 -4.88 1.47 18.13
N GLY A 64 -4.79 0.39 17.36
CA GLY A 64 -5.87 -0.08 16.48
C GLY A 64 -5.99 0.64 15.13
N GLU A 65 -5.13 1.62 14.83
CA GLU A 65 -5.11 2.33 13.54
C GLU A 65 -4.24 1.65 12.47
N ALA A 66 -3.28 0.83 12.92
CA ALA A 66 -2.44 -0.07 12.14
C ALA A 66 -2.94 -0.48 10.75
N ARG A 67 -4.14 -1.07 10.73
CA ARG A 67 -4.78 -1.71 9.57
C ARG A 67 -5.94 -0.91 8.99
N LYS A 68 -6.27 0.24 9.57
CA LYS A 68 -7.34 1.08 9.03
C LYS A 68 -6.84 1.73 7.75
N SER A 69 -7.60 1.53 6.67
CA SER A 69 -7.25 2.03 5.36
C SER A 69 -7.97 3.33 5.05
N VAL A 70 -7.24 4.28 4.46
CA VAL A 70 -7.84 5.47 3.83
C VAL A 70 -8.82 5.01 2.75
N SER A 71 -10.08 5.43 2.84
CA SER A 71 -11.15 5.00 1.95
C SER A 71 -11.91 6.20 1.40
N ARG A 72 -12.37 6.07 0.15
CA ARG A 72 -13.26 7.04 -0.46
C ARG A 72 -14.66 7.00 0.15
N ASP A 73 -15.12 5.82 0.58
CA ASP A 73 -16.50 5.63 1.04
C ASP A 73 -16.71 6.17 2.45
N ASN A 74 -15.64 6.16 3.27
CA ASN A 74 -15.65 6.60 4.66
C ASN A 74 -14.49 7.57 4.92
N PRO A 75 -14.48 8.76 4.31
CA PRO A 75 -13.37 9.69 4.43
C PRO A 75 -13.27 10.27 5.85
N GLY A 76 -12.06 10.52 6.31
CA GLY A 76 -11.73 11.15 7.59
C GLY A 76 -11.86 10.26 8.82
N GLN A 77 -12.04 8.96 8.65
CA GLN A 77 -12.26 7.99 9.74
C GLN A 77 -10.96 7.41 10.31
N THR A 78 -9.83 7.64 9.65
CA THR A 78 -8.53 7.09 10.04
C THR A 78 -7.60 8.15 10.61
N ALA A 79 -6.71 7.75 11.52
CA ALA A 79 -5.67 8.65 12.03
C ALA A 79 -4.69 9.10 10.94
N LEU A 80 -4.53 8.32 9.86
CA LEU A 80 -3.73 8.71 8.70
C LEU A 80 -4.29 9.92 7.97
N GLU A 81 -5.61 9.97 7.79
CA GLU A 81 -6.30 11.12 7.16
C GLU A 81 -6.25 12.38 8.04
N GLN A 82 -6.02 12.22 9.33
CA GLN A 82 -5.84 13.32 10.29
C GLN A 82 -4.37 13.69 10.46
N THR A 83 -3.44 12.87 9.97
CA THR A 83 -2.00 13.16 10.06
C THR A 83 -1.67 14.31 9.13
N ILE A 84 -1.27 15.43 9.71
CA ILE A 84 -0.87 16.63 8.99
C ILE A 84 0.60 16.52 8.60
N ILE A 85 0.89 16.71 7.31
CA ILE A 85 2.24 16.65 6.76
C ILE A 85 2.61 18.02 6.22
N ARG A 86 3.77 18.55 6.65
CA ARG A 86 4.36 19.74 6.06
C ARG A 86 5.12 19.37 4.79
N TRP A 87 4.76 19.98 3.68
CA TRP A 87 5.50 19.90 2.43
C TRP A 87 6.34 21.16 2.30
N ALA A 88 7.65 21.02 2.14
CA ALA A 88 8.58 22.14 1.98
C ALA A 88 9.60 21.80 0.89
N ILE A 89 9.29 22.19 -0.35
CA ILE A 89 10.09 21.90 -1.54
C ILE A 89 10.65 23.19 -2.10
N ASP A 90 11.97 23.29 -2.15
CA ASP A 90 12.65 24.46 -2.70
C ASP A 90 13.75 24.05 -3.69
N SER A 91 14.21 24.98 -4.52
CA SER A 91 15.24 24.73 -5.52
C SER A 91 16.11 25.95 -5.79
N ASP A 92 17.31 25.68 -6.31
CA ASP A 92 18.20 26.69 -6.87
C ASP A 92 18.49 26.37 -8.35
N PRO A 93 18.14 27.26 -9.30
CA PRO A 93 17.35 28.48 -9.09
C PRO A 93 15.89 28.20 -8.75
N GLN A 94 15.24 29.17 -8.10
CA GLN A 94 13.81 29.14 -7.78
C GLN A 94 12.93 29.25 -9.03
N GLY A 95 11.63 29.04 -8.87
CA GLY A 95 10.64 29.08 -9.96
C GLY A 95 10.65 27.83 -10.83
N ALA A 96 11.06 26.69 -10.28
CA ALA A 96 11.01 25.40 -10.95
C ALA A 96 9.65 24.74 -10.70
N ARG A 97 9.06 24.09 -11.72
CA ARG A 97 7.76 23.42 -11.59
C ARG A 97 7.90 22.15 -10.77
N VAL A 98 7.08 22.02 -9.74
CA VAL A 98 7.03 20.86 -8.84
C VAL A 98 5.87 19.96 -9.23
N PHE A 99 6.16 18.69 -9.46
CA PHE A 99 5.20 17.62 -9.71
C PHE A 99 5.32 16.57 -8.61
N TYR A 100 4.21 15.96 -8.24
CA TYR A 100 4.20 14.81 -7.33
C TYR A 100 3.45 13.63 -7.92
N ARG A 101 3.82 12.42 -7.49
CA ARG A 101 3.04 11.20 -7.70
C ARG A 101 3.26 10.18 -6.61
N VAL A 102 2.30 9.28 -6.45
CA VAL A 102 2.38 8.13 -5.56
C VAL A 102 2.90 6.92 -6.34
N LEU A 103 3.94 6.28 -5.80
CA LEU A 103 4.49 5.02 -6.28
C LEU A 103 4.35 3.96 -5.19
N SER A 104 3.68 2.88 -5.51
CA SER A 104 3.45 1.75 -4.61
C SER A 104 4.07 0.48 -5.19
N SER A 105 4.72 -0.28 -4.31
CA SER A 105 5.19 -1.64 -4.62
C SER A 105 4.06 -2.67 -4.55
N ILE A 106 2.88 -2.28 -4.07
CA ILE A 106 1.67 -3.12 -3.93
C ILE A 106 0.47 -2.52 -4.68
N PRO A 107 0.53 -2.42 -6.02
CA PRO A 107 -0.47 -1.73 -6.83
C PRO A 107 -1.87 -2.36 -6.79
N ALA A 108 -2.01 -3.59 -6.26
CA ALA A 108 -3.31 -4.20 -6.00
C ALA A 108 -4.09 -3.45 -4.90
N VAL A 109 -3.39 -2.90 -3.90
CA VAL A 109 -3.95 -2.26 -2.71
C VAL A 109 -3.88 -0.73 -2.83
N VAL A 110 -2.70 -0.18 -3.13
CA VAL A 110 -2.48 1.26 -3.28
C VAL A 110 -2.10 1.55 -4.73
N LYS A 111 -2.93 2.29 -5.46
CA LYS A 111 -2.69 2.55 -6.89
C LYS A 111 -1.60 3.59 -7.09
N ASN A 112 -0.78 3.36 -8.12
CA ASN A 112 0.13 4.39 -8.61
C ASN A 112 -0.67 5.51 -9.26
N THR A 113 -0.24 6.75 -9.04
CA THR A 113 -0.87 7.92 -9.67
C THR A 113 -0.01 8.45 -10.81
N ASN A 114 -0.66 9.19 -11.71
CA ASN A 114 0.07 10.02 -12.67
C ASN A 114 0.75 11.20 -11.97
N GLU A 115 1.63 11.89 -12.69
CA GLU A 115 2.23 13.15 -12.23
C GLU A 115 1.13 14.23 -12.10
N THR A 116 1.03 14.82 -10.92
CA THR A 116 0.15 15.95 -10.65
C THR A 116 1.01 17.18 -10.40
N TYR A 117 0.72 18.26 -11.12
CA TYR A 117 1.36 19.55 -10.89
C TYR A 117 0.90 20.15 -9.55
N LEU A 118 1.86 20.62 -8.75
CA LEU A 118 1.60 21.32 -7.50
C LEU A 118 1.65 22.83 -7.72
N MET A 119 2.88 23.37 -7.79
CA MET A 119 3.17 24.78 -7.98
C MET A 119 4.63 24.93 -8.45
N THR A 120 5.19 26.12 -8.40
CA THR A 120 6.62 26.38 -8.57
C THR A 120 7.34 26.51 -7.24
N THR A 121 8.64 26.21 -7.19
CA THR A 121 9.49 26.46 -6.01
C THR A 121 9.64 27.98 -5.73
N PRO A 122 9.68 28.40 -4.45
CA PRO A 122 9.48 27.59 -3.25
C PRO A 122 8.01 27.16 -3.10
N TYR A 123 7.79 25.90 -2.74
CA TYR A 123 6.48 25.32 -2.49
C TYR A 123 6.37 24.88 -1.03
N GLU A 124 5.47 25.51 -0.29
CA GLU A 124 5.16 25.17 1.09
C GLU A 124 3.66 24.94 1.25
N GLU A 125 3.27 23.78 1.76
CA GLU A 125 1.88 23.49 2.06
C GLU A 125 1.74 22.49 3.20
N THR A 126 0.72 22.67 4.03
CA THR A 126 0.37 21.74 5.11
C THR A 126 -0.88 20.99 4.72
N ARG A 127 -0.77 19.68 4.46
CA ARG A 127 -1.89 18.83 4.01
C ARG A 127 -1.82 17.43 4.60
N ALA A 128 -2.97 16.77 4.69
CA ALA A 128 -3.03 15.38 5.12
C ALA A 128 -2.77 14.40 3.96
N PHE A 129 -2.36 13.17 4.30
CA PHE A 129 -2.26 12.11 3.30
C PHE A 129 -3.64 11.54 2.98
N ASN A 130 -4.13 11.84 1.77
CA ASN A 130 -5.32 11.21 1.20
C ASN A 130 -4.92 10.23 0.09
N ILE A 131 -4.21 9.16 0.45
CA ILE A 131 -3.80 8.10 -0.48
C ILE A 131 -4.71 6.90 -0.26
N LEU A 132 -5.59 6.62 -1.22
CA LEU A 132 -6.56 5.53 -1.11
C LEU A 132 -5.86 4.17 -0.91
N GLY A 133 -6.37 3.38 0.04
CA GLY A 133 -5.84 2.07 0.40
C GLY A 133 -4.60 2.09 1.30
N LEU A 134 -4.08 3.27 1.64
CA LEU A 134 -2.93 3.40 2.53
C LEU A 134 -3.32 3.01 3.96
N THR A 135 -2.45 2.23 4.60
CA THR A 135 -2.48 1.87 6.02
C THR A 135 -1.11 2.14 6.64
N TYR A 136 -1.00 2.16 7.96
CA TYR A 136 0.31 2.27 8.61
C TYR A 136 1.20 1.06 8.28
N GLU A 137 0.59 -0.13 8.19
CA GLU A 137 1.28 -1.38 7.84
C GLU A 137 1.93 -1.33 6.46
N ASN A 138 1.18 -0.85 5.46
CA ASN A 138 1.63 -0.84 4.07
C ASN A 138 2.36 0.44 3.64
N SER A 139 2.39 1.47 4.49
CA SER A 139 3.05 2.75 4.19
C SER A 139 4.55 2.64 3.91
N ARG A 140 5.20 1.56 4.36
CA ARG A 140 6.61 1.26 4.04
C ARG A 140 6.81 0.90 2.57
N ASP A 141 5.80 0.34 1.92
CA ASP A 141 5.83 -0.11 0.52
C ASP A 141 5.42 1.00 -0.46
N VAL A 142 5.08 2.19 0.06
CA VAL A 142 4.63 3.35 -0.71
C VAL A 142 5.65 4.48 -0.61
N GLN A 143 5.88 5.14 -1.75
CA GLN A 143 6.77 6.28 -1.88
C GLN A 143 6.05 7.44 -2.57
N ILE A 144 6.38 8.66 -2.16
CA ILE A 144 6.05 9.88 -2.88
C ILE A 144 7.26 10.25 -3.73
N GLU A 145 7.05 10.38 -5.03
CA GLU A 145 8.05 10.92 -5.93
C GLU A 145 7.77 12.40 -6.18
N ILE A 146 8.77 13.24 -5.93
CA ILE A 146 8.78 14.67 -6.25
C ILE A 146 9.71 14.89 -7.41
N LYS A 147 9.18 15.48 -8.47
CA LYS A 147 9.91 15.83 -9.68
C LYS A 147 9.91 17.35 -9.84
N VAL A 148 11.09 17.91 -10.02
CA VAL A 148 11.30 19.35 -10.20
C VAL A 148 11.83 19.59 -11.61
N VAL A 149 11.18 20.48 -12.35
CA VAL A 149 11.51 20.77 -13.76
C VAL A 149 11.57 22.26 -14.00
N LYS A 150 12.70 22.74 -14.55
CA LYS A 150 12.87 24.11 -15.01
C LYS A 150 13.46 24.12 -16.42
N THR A 151 13.01 25.07 -17.25
CA THR A 151 13.57 25.25 -18.59
C THR A 151 15.06 25.61 -18.49
N GLY A 152 15.90 24.95 -19.29
CA GLY A 152 17.36 25.12 -19.24
C GLY A 152 18.07 24.28 -18.18
N TYR A 153 17.34 23.49 -17.39
CA TYR A 153 17.91 22.62 -16.35
C TYR A 153 17.42 21.17 -16.50
N GLU A 154 18.24 20.23 -16.06
CA GLU A 154 17.90 18.82 -15.98
C GLU A 154 16.75 18.58 -15.00
N ALA A 155 15.86 17.65 -15.37
CA ALA A 155 14.77 17.26 -14.50
C ALA A 155 15.32 16.44 -13.33
N GLN A 156 15.00 16.86 -12.11
CA GLN A 156 15.44 16.15 -10.91
C GLN A 156 14.27 15.47 -10.22
N VAL A 157 14.57 14.31 -9.65
CA VAL A 157 13.59 13.45 -9.01
C VAL A 157 14.13 13.00 -7.67
N LYS A 158 13.32 13.11 -6.62
CA LYS A 158 13.59 12.52 -5.30
C LYS A 158 12.37 11.73 -4.83
N ARG A 159 12.63 10.66 -4.09
CA ARG A 159 11.59 9.77 -3.55
C ARG A 159 11.64 9.77 -2.03
N PHE A 160 10.46 9.86 -1.42
CA PHE A 160 10.27 9.90 0.01
C PHE A 160 9.42 8.70 0.41
N ASN A 161 9.87 7.92 1.39
CA ASN A 161 9.08 6.82 1.92
C ASN A 161 7.90 7.37 2.73
N VAL A 162 6.69 6.86 2.50
CA VAL A 162 5.47 7.39 3.15
C VAL A 162 5.48 7.11 4.66
N ARG A 163 5.98 5.95 5.11
CA ARG A 163 6.12 5.66 6.55
C ARG A 163 6.97 6.72 7.25
N GLN A 164 8.14 7.01 6.68
CA GLN A 164 9.05 8.02 7.22
C GLN A 164 8.42 9.42 7.22
N ALA A 165 7.74 9.79 6.14
CA ALA A 165 7.05 11.08 6.05
C ALA A 165 5.96 11.24 7.11
N ILE A 166 5.20 10.17 7.40
CA ILE A 166 4.20 10.14 8.48
C ILE A 166 4.87 10.36 9.84
N ASP A 167 5.96 9.64 10.12
CA ASP A 167 6.64 9.70 11.42
C ASP A 167 7.31 11.05 11.67
N GLN A 168 7.86 11.67 10.61
CA GLN A 168 8.48 12.99 10.66
C GLN A 168 7.47 14.13 10.54
N GLN A 169 6.24 13.82 10.09
CA GLN A 169 5.20 14.78 9.72
C GLN A 169 5.66 15.79 8.66
N GLU A 170 6.60 15.39 7.81
CA GLU A 170 7.25 16.28 6.86
C GLU A 170 7.70 15.55 5.58
N ILE A 171 7.55 16.25 4.45
CA ILE A 171 8.26 15.97 3.20
C ILE A 171 8.99 17.25 2.83
N SER A 172 10.31 17.26 3.02
CA SER A 172 11.13 18.41 2.65
C SER A 172 12.37 18.04 1.86
N SER A 173 12.71 18.92 0.93
CA SER A 173 13.95 18.80 0.18
C SER A 173 14.28 20.06 -0.58
N PHE A 174 15.59 20.27 -0.71
CA PHE A 174 16.15 21.28 -1.59
C PHE A 174 16.73 20.65 -2.85
N PHE A 175 16.44 21.22 -4.02
CA PHE A 175 16.89 20.74 -5.33
C PHE A 175 17.91 21.70 -5.95
N MET A 176 19.17 21.28 -6.00
CA MET A 176 20.23 22.00 -6.72
C MET A 176 20.15 21.68 -8.20
N LEU A 177 19.48 22.50 -9.00
CA LEU A 177 19.24 22.21 -10.42
C LEU A 177 20.53 22.30 -11.23
N VAL A 178 20.72 21.32 -12.10
CA VAL A 178 21.89 21.23 -12.97
C VAL A 178 21.50 21.79 -14.34
N PRO A 179 22.21 22.79 -14.90
CA PRO A 179 21.97 23.27 -16.26
C PRO A 179 22.09 22.14 -17.29
N LYS A 180 21.31 22.22 -18.36
CA LYS A 180 21.48 21.32 -19.51
C LYS A 180 22.72 21.71 -20.31
N GLU A 181 23.41 20.73 -20.87
CA GLU A 181 24.48 20.94 -21.87
C GLU A 181 23.92 21.44 -23.21
#